data_AF-A0A4Q3UML6-F1
#
_entry.id   AF-A0A4Q3UML6-F1
#
_cell.length_a   1.000
_cell.length_b   1.000
_cell.length_c   1.000
_cell.angle_alpha   90.00
_cell.angle_beta   90.00
_cell.angle_gamma   90.00
#
_symmetry.space_group_name_H-M   'P 1'
#
loop_
_entity.id
_entity.type
_entity.pdbx_description
1 polymer ?
#
loop_
_entity_poly.entity_id
_entity_poly.type
_entity_poly.pdbx_seq_one_letter_code
_entity_poly.pdbx_strand_id
1 'polypeptide(L)'
;MTCRSDDCRRNMKNYFRFGALSLALGIVAAASSQSVNLFQASFDIDGVLTSNTEHGLAQLDYSGTSSIQYFNLTVGSDWVIKDMPILSQDGPAVSHRLYLPFDLGLTRGTAASPMNAGFSLTATPQFAGPGTTGLANIGAFLYSFDTGSKGFPIGPIGAAAAAASGAAAAAAGTATHKDFPNQESSKNGCAPTAVSNSLKWLKAQNSLGIPDGQISLGALETALEKDDDGVFIFGDHGIVALKQKYMESIGSGITTTTSVDWPTILQAMKDGKDVELECQGHTVAVTGVTDLGGGKYGVDIAHDTKQGEAGGTIVERVTFDTGTGKFENGTWITGHGLNYAVIESVPEPTSMAAMALGLAALASRRRRKA
;
A
#
# COMPACT_ATOMS: atom_id res chain seq x y z
N MET A 1 33.60 50.67 -53.98
CA MET A 1 33.90 49.76 -55.10
C MET A 1 33.84 48.35 -54.56
N THR A 2 33.00 47.54 -55.17
CA THR A 2 32.47 46.22 -54.76
C THR A 2 33.40 45.04 -55.10
N CYS A 3 33.33 43.96 -54.30
CA CYS A 3 33.42 42.52 -54.65
C CYS A 3 33.23 41.75 -53.31
N ARG A 4 32.28 40.85 -52.99
CA ARG A 4 31.55 39.73 -53.67
C ARG A 4 32.43 38.60 -54.22
N SER A 5 32.33 37.42 -53.57
CA SER A 5 32.10 36.08 -54.14
C SER A 5 32.42 35.03 -53.04
N ASP A 6 31.46 34.29 -52.48
CA ASP A 6 30.87 33.08 -53.06
C ASP A 6 31.90 32.17 -53.73
N ASP A 7 32.70 31.43 -52.95
CA ASP A 7 33.26 30.14 -53.37
C ASP A 7 33.88 29.37 -52.18
N CYS A 8 33.06 28.62 -51.45
CA CYS A 8 33.56 27.51 -50.63
C CYS A 8 32.47 26.46 -50.36
N ARG A 9 31.87 25.93 -51.44
CA ARG A 9 31.03 24.73 -51.39
C ARG A 9 31.46 23.78 -52.50
N ARG A 10 32.43 22.90 -52.22
CA ARG A 10 32.59 21.56 -52.82
C ARG A 10 33.87 20.92 -52.28
N ASN A 11 33.72 19.90 -51.45
CA ASN A 11 34.58 18.71 -51.29
C ASN A 11 34.66 18.25 -49.82
N MET A 12 33.59 17.61 -49.34
CA MET A 12 33.68 16.59 -48.30
C MET A 12 32.65 15.50 -48.61
N LYS A 13 32.93 14.73 -49.66
CA LYS A 13 32.38 13.37 -49.82
C LYS A 13 33.57 12.44 -49.71
N ASN A 14 33.48 11.48 -48.81
CA ASN A 14 34.42 10.40 -48.48
C ASN A 14 35.09 10.57 -47.11
N TYR A 15 35.05 9.49 -46.32
CA TYR A 15 35.58 9.30 -44.95
C TYR A 15 34.65 9.56 -43.76
N PHE A 16 33.50 8.88 -43.68
CA PHE A 16 32.94 8.49 -42.37
C PHE A 16 32.25 7.12 -42.51
N ARG A 17 33.03 6.05 -42.60
CA ARG A 17 32.59 4.68 -42.28
C ARG A 17 33.03 4.41 -40.84
N PHE A 18 32.22 4.84 -39.87
CA PHE A 18 32.38 4.37 -38.49
C PHE A 18 31.75 2.99 -38.39
N GLY A 19 32.58 1.98 -38.16
CA GLY A 19 32.12 0.66 -37.76
C GLY A 19 31.42 0.78 -36.41
N ALA A 20 30.15 0.39 -36.36
CA ALA A 20 29.41 0.24 -35.12
C ALA A 20 30.01 -0.95 -34.35
N LEU A 21 30.92 -0.67 -33.43
CA LEU A 21 31.38 -1.62 -32.44
C LEU A 21 30.28 -1.73 -31.39
N SER A 22 29.38 -2.71 -31.53
CA SER A 22 28.40 -3.04 -30.48
C SER A 22 29.13 -3.55 -29.25
N LEU A 23 29.42 -2.65 -28.32
CA LEU A 23 29.85 -2.99 -26.98
C LEU A 23 28.63 -3.60 -26.27
N ALA A 24 28.54 -4.93 -26.27
CA ALA A 24 27.58 -5.64 -25.45
C ALA A 24 28.01 -5.46 -23.98
N LEU A 25 27.53 -4.40 -23.32
CA LEU A 25 27.52 -4.35 -21.87
C LEU A 25 26.62 -5.49 -21.39
N GLY A 26 27.24 -6.59 -20.96
CA GLY A 26 26.56 -7.59 -20.16
C GLY A 26 26.15 -6.95 -18.85
N ILE A 27 24.92 -6.45 -18.77
CA ILE A 27 24.29 -6.10 -17.50
C ILE A 27 24.14 -7.43 -16.76
N VAL A 28 25.05 -7.68 -15.82
CA VAL A 28 24.85 -8.75 -14.84
C VAL A 28 23.67 -8.29 -13.99
N ALA A 29 22.49 -8.86 -14.24
CA ALA A 29 21.34 -8.65 -13.38
C ALA A 29 21.76 -9.02 -11.96
N ALA A 30 21.77 -8.05 -11.05
CA ALA A 30 21.97 -8.33 -9.64
C ALA A 30 20.91 -9.36 -9.24
N ALA A 31 21.34 -10.53 -8.75
CA ALA A 31 20.42 -11.52 -8.23
C ALA A 31 19.56 -10.81 -7.16
N SER A 32 18.25 -10.76 -7.38
CA SER A 32 17.34 -10.17 -6.41
C SER A 32 17.40 -11.00 -5.13
N SER A 33 18.00 -10.45 -4.08
CA SER A 33 17.99 -11.10 -2.76
C SER A 33 16.58 -11.01 -2.21
N GLN A 34 15.85 -12.10 -2.25
CA GLN A 34 14.63 -12.27 -1.49
C GLN A 34 15.01 -12.75 -0.09
N SER A 35 14.37 -12.21 0.95
CA SER A 35 14.56 -12.66 2.32
C SER A 35 13.28 -12.61 3.12
N VAL A 36 13.19 -13.49 4.12
CA VAL A 36 12.09 -13.51 5.08
C VAL A 36 12.67 -13.43 6.49
N ASN A 37 12.19 -12.47 7.27
CA ASN A 37 12.39 -12.43 8.71
C ASN A 37 11.07 -12.79 9.39
N LEU A 38 11.13 -13.64 10.43
CA LEU A 38 9.96 -14.08 11.17
C LEU A 38 9.93 -13.42 12.54
N PHE A 39 8.75 -13.00 12.96
CA PHE A 39 8.53 -12.39 14.26
C PHE A 39 7.31 -12.99 14.96
N GLN A 40 7.30 -12.92 16.28
CA GLN A 40 6.12 -13.09 17.11
C GLN A 40 5.61 -11.71 17.54
N ALA A 41 4.33 -11.46 17.31
CA ALA A 41 3.71 -10.20 17.64
C ALA A 41 3.31 -10.13 19.13
N SER A 42 3.57 -8.98 19.72
CA SER A 42 2.95 -8.49 20.95
C SER A 42 2.18 -7.22 20.62
N PHE A 43 1.18 -6.90 21.44
CA PHE A 43 0.31 -5.77 21.20
C PHE A 43 0.19 -4.92 22.46
N ASP A 44 0.44 -3.64 22.37
CA ASP A 44 0.13 -2.63 23.37
C ASP A 44 -0.96 -1.74 22.77
N ILE A 45 -2.21 -2.02 23.15
CA ILE A 45 -3.38 -1.31 22.64
C ILE A 45 -3.94 -0.50 23.80
N ASP A 46 -3.98 0.82 23.64
CA ASP A 46 -4.43 1.76 24.67
C ASP A 46 -3.70 1.59 26.03
N GLY A 47 -2.41 1.22 25.99
CA GLY A 47 -1.59 0.97 27.19
C GLY A 47 -1.77 -0.42 27.81
N VAL A 48 -2.58 -1.29 27.20
CA VAL A 48 -2.78 -2.68 27.66
C VAL A 48 -1.91 -3.63 26.85
N LEU A 49 -0.79 -4.04 27.46
CA LEU A 49 0.14 -4.98 26.86
C LEU A 49 -0.37 -6.43 26.90
N THR A 50 -0.53 -7.02 25.72
CA THR A 50 -0.68 -8.45 25.46
C THR A 50 0.60 -8.98 24.83
N SER A 51 1.46 -9.63 25.64
CA SER A 51 2.75 -10.15 25.19
C SER A 51 2.66 -11.54 24.57
N ASN A 52 3.59 -11.83 23.64
CA ASN A 52 3.84 -13.16 23.07
C ASN A 52 2.56 -13.84 22.56
N THR A 53 1.88 -13.20 21.61
CA THR A 53 0.66 -13.76 21.04
C THR A 53 0.96 -14.92 20.09
N GLU A 54 -0.09 -15.63 19.71
CA GLU A 54 -0.12 -16.63 18.65
C GLU A 54 0.15 -16.04 17.25
N HIS A 55 0.10 -14.71 17.10
CA HIS A 55 0.31 -14.05 15.81
C HIS A 55 1.78 -14.01 15.44
N GLY A 56 2.10 -14.68 14.34
CA GLY A 56 3.36 -14.57 13.62
C GLY A 56 3.30 -13.47 12.57
N LEU A 57 4.46 -12.91 12.24
CA LEU A 57 4.60 -11.94 11.17
C LEU A 57 5.81 -12.29 10.31
N ALA A 58 5.58 -12.46 9.00
CA ALA A 58 6.64 -12.66 8.03
C ALA A 58 6.93 -11.34 7.33
N GLN A 59 8.10 -10.75 7.59
CA GLN A 59 8.61 -9.61 6.82
C GLN A 59 9.31 -10.15 5.58
N LEU A 60 8.63 -10.03 4.43
CA LEU A 60 9.17 -10.37 3.12
C LEU A 60 9.83 -9.13 2.51
N ASP A 61 11.14 -9.19 2.34
CA ASP A 61 11.88 -8.25 1.49
C ASP A 61 12.07 -8.92 0.11
N TYR A 62 11.63 -8.27 -0.96
CA TYR A 62 11.69 -8.82 -2.32
C TYR A 62 11.86 -7.74 -3.39
N SER A 63 12.32 -8.15 -4.57
CA SER A 63 12.34 -7.29 -5.75
C SER A 63 11.06 -7.50 -6.56
N GLY A 64 10.38 -6.42 -6.89
CA GLY A 64 9.16 -6.44 -7.68
C GLY A 64 9.37 -7.08 -9.06
N THR A 65 8.31 -7.65 -9.61
CA THR A 65 8.25 -8.28 -10.94
C THR A 65 7.08 -7.73 -11.76
N SER A 66 7.11 -7.95 -13.08
CA SER A 66 6.02 -7.52 -13.98
C SER A 66 4.77 -8.39 -13.89
N SER A 67 4.87 -9.56 -13.26
CA SER A 67 3.77 -10.47 -12.97
C SER A 67 3.54 -10.55 -11.46
N ILE A 68 2.34 -10.96 -11.05
CA ILE A 68 2.09 -11.37 -9.67
C ILE A 68 3.00 -12.55 -9.34
N GLN A 69 3.52 -12.58 -8.12
CA GLN A 69 4.19 -13.73 -7.52
C GLN A 69 3.35 -14.27 -6.38
N TYR A 70 3.55 -15.54 -6.04
CA TYR A 70 2.86 -16.25 -4.97
C TYR A 70 3.83 -16.56 -3.86
N PHE A 71 3.63 -15.93 -2.70
CA PHE A 71 4.42 -16.18 -1.52
C PHE A 71 3.88 -17.37 -0.75
N ASN A 72 4.79 -18.22 -0.34
CA ASN A 72 4.52 -19.40 0.45
C ASN A 72 5.47 -19.47 1.63
N LEU A 73 4.95 -19.87 2.79
CA LEU A 73 5.71 -20.01 4.02
C LEU A 73 5.33 -21.30 4.74
N THR A 74 6.34 -22.11 5.05
CA THR A 74 6.24 -23.26 5.96
C THR A 74 6.96 -22.93 7.26
N VAL A 75 6.30 -23.14 8.40
CA VAL A 75 6.88 -23.04 9.75
C VAL A 75 6.60 -24.35 10.48
N GLY A 76 7.64 -24.99 11.03
CA GLY A 76 7.54 -26.34 11.57
C GLY A 76 7.16 -27.34 10.47
N SER A 77 6.03 -28.03 10.64
CA SER A 77 5.43 -28.92 9.65
C SER A 77 4.35 -28.25 8.80
N ASP A 78 3.98 -27.02 9.13
CA ASP A 78 2.72 -26.43 8.69
C ASP A 78 2.97 -25.41 7.59
N TRP A 79 2.23 -25.54 6.50
CA TRP A 79 2.21 -24.57 5.40
C TRP A 79 1.27 -23.41 5.79
N VAL A 80 1.83 -22.43 6.51
CA VAL A 80 1.11 -21.36 7.20
C VAL A 80 0.70 -20.19 6.30
N ILE A 81 1.39 -19.97 5.18
CA ILE A 81 0.94 -19.03 4.12
C ILE A 81 0.98 -19.78 2.79
N LYS A 82 -0.17 -19.84 2.10
CA LYS A 82 -0.42 -20.64 0.90
C LYS A 82 -0.76 -19.74 -0.27
N ASP A 83 0.14 -19.68 -1.24
CA ASP A 83 -0.05 -19.00 -2.50
C ASP A 83 -0.63 -17.58 -2.33
N MET A 84 -0.07 -16.81 -1.41
CA MET A 84 -0.51 -15.44 -1.21
C MET A 84 0.01 -14.58 -2.37
N PRO A 85 -0.84 -13.98 -3.21
CA PRO A 85 -0.39 -13.07 -4.24
C PRO A 85 0.30 -11.85 -3.62
N ILE A 86 1.45 -11.50 -4.18
CA ILE A 86 2.24 -10.34 -3.77
C ILE A 86 2.30 -9.34 -4.92
N LEU A 87 1.90 -8.10 -4.62
CA LEU A 87 1.82 -7.01 -5.59
C LEU A 87 3.13 -6.21 -5.65
N SER A 88 3.70 -6.09 -6.84
CA SER A 88 4.87 -5.22 -7.08
C SER A 88 4.44 -3.77 -7.30
N GLN A 89 3.95 -3.14 -6.22
CA GLN A 89 3.25 -1.84 -6.23
C GLN A 89 4.00 -0.73 -6.98
N ASP A 90 5.34 -0.70 -6.91
CA ASP A 90 6.19 0.33 -7.50
C ASP A 90 6.83 -0.10 -8.83
N GLY A 91 6.58 -1.35 -9.21
CA GLY A 91 6.96 -1.96 -10.47
C GLY A 91 8.14 -2.92 -10.38
N PRO A 92 8.58 -3.46 -11.54
CA PRO A 92 9.66 -4.42 -11.61
C PRO A 92 10.99 -3.85 -11.12
N ALA A 93 11.81 -4.69 -10.51
CA ALA A 93 13.14 -4.36 -9.99
C ALA A 93 13.19 -3.29 -8.87
N VAL A 94 12.03 -2.90 -8.31
CA VAL A 94 11.96 -2.04 -7.12
C VAL A 94 11.95 -2.93 -5.88
N SER A 95 12.71 -2.54 -4.85
CA SER A 95 12.72 -3.25 -3.58
C SER A 95 11.44 -2.96 -2.81
N HIS A 96 10.79 -4.01 -2.33
CA HIS A 96 9.59 -3.95 -1.52
C HIS A 96 9.82 -4.63 -0.18
N ARG A 97 9.10 -4.16 0.84
CA ARG A 97 8.96 -4.81 2.13
C ARG A 97 7.47 -4.97 2.43
N LEU A 98 7.05 -6.19 2.69
CA LEU A 98 5.66 -6.51 3.01
C LEU A 98 5.61 -7.39 4.26
N TYR A 99 4.67 -7.09 5.15
CA TYR A 99 4.42 -7.88 6.34
C TYR A 99 3.19 -8.77 6.13
N LEU A 100 3.35 -10.08 6.33
CA LEU A 100 2.30 -11.08 6.15
C LEU A 100 2.04 -11.79 7.47
N PRO A 101 0.87 -11.59 8.10
CA PRO A 101 0.51 -12.26 9.33
C PRO A 101 0.23 -13.75 9.11
N PHE A 102 0.51 -14.56 10.11
CA PHE A 102 0.21 -15.99 10.11
C PHE A 102 0.03 -16.52 11.55
N ASP A 103 -0.53 -17.71 11.71
CA ASP A 103 -0.60 -18.38 13.01
C ASP A 103 0.70 -19.13 13.33
N LEU A 104 1.33 -18.82 14.47
CA LEU A 104 2.51 -19.55 14.96
C LEU A 104 2.18 -20.93 15.54
N GLY A 105 0.90 -21.24 15.76
CA GLY A 105 0.46 -22.48 16.41
C GLY A 105 0.83 -22.52 17.90
N LEU A 106 1.07 -21.36 18.52
CA LEU A 106 1.44 -21.22 19.92
C LEU A 106 0.24 -20.78 20.76
N THR A 107 0.21 -21.18 22.03
CA THR A 107 -0.74 -20.60 22.99
C THR A 107 -0.26 -19.22 23.39
N ARG A 108 -1.17 -18.22 23.38
CA ARG A 108 -0.90 -16.86 23.84
C ARG A 108 -0.17 -16.82 25.18
N GLY A 109 0.84 -15.95 25.29
CA GLY A 109 1.75 -15.85 26.43
C GLY A 109 2.99 -16.75 26.31
N THR A 110 3.02 -17.68 25.35
CA THR A 110 4.18 -18.55 25.12
C THR A 110 5.17 -17.88 24.17
N ALA A 111 6.38 -17.62 24.62
CA ALA A 111 7.44 -17.09 23.77
C ALA A 111 7.87 -18.11 22.70
N ALA A 112 7.97 -17.66 21.45
CA ALA A 112 8.46 -18.47 20.36
C ALA A 112 9.93 -18.83 20.54
N SER A 113 10.27 -20.10 20.32
CA SER A 113 11.65 -20.56 20.15
C SER A 113 12.01 -20.59 18.66
N PRO A 114 13.30 -20.69 18.28
CA PRO A 114 13.66 -20.91 16.88
C PRO A 114 12.92 -22.13 16.29
N MET A 115 12.39 -21.99 15.09
CA MET A 115 11.57 -23.02 14.41
C MET A 115 12.13 -23.33 13.04
N ASN A 116 11.95 -24.55 12.55
CA ASN A 116 12.27 -24.86 11.15
C ASN A 116 11.38 -24.04 10.24
N ALA A 117 11.96 -23.35 9.25
CA ALA A 117 11.20 -22.55 8.31
C ALA A 117 11.71 -22.70 6.87
N GLY A 118 10.83 -22.49 5.92
CA GLY A 118 11.13 -22.43 4.50
C GLY A 118 10.14 -21.52 3.80
N PHE A 119 10.60 -20.77 2.81
CA PHE A 119 9.73 -19.92 2.00
C PHE A 119 10.02 -20.10 0.52
N SER A 120 9.05 -19.72 -0.31
CA SER A 120 9.22 -19.61 -1.75
C SER A 120 8.41 -18.43 -2.27
N LEU A 121 8.88 -17.84 -3.37
CA LEU A 121 8.16 -16.85 -4.15
C LEU A 121 8.12 -17.35 -5.60
N THR A 122 6.94 -17.71 -6.08
CA THR A 122 6.78 -18.42 -7.37
C THR A 122 5.85 -17.70 -8.32
N ALA A 123 6.04 -17.89 -9.63
CA ALA A 123 5.17 -17.30 -10.64
C ALA A 123 3.79 -17.97 -10.76
N THR A 124 3.63 -19.17 -10.18
CA THR A 124 2.38 -19.94 -10.17
C THR A 124 2.09 -20.46 -8.76
N PRO A 125 0.81 -20.68 -8.40
CA PRO A 125 0.45 -21.36 -7.16
C PRO A 125 1.12 -22.74 -7.05
N GLN A 126 1.39 -23.17 -5.83
CA GLN A 126 1.99 -24.47 -5.51
C GLN A 126 0.93 -25.44 -4.99
N PHE A 127 1.20 -26.74 -5.07
CA PHE A 127 0.33 -27.78 -4.49
C PHE A 127 0.84 -28.30 -3.15
N ALA A 128 2.03 -27.86 -2.73
CA ALA A 128 2.66 -28.21 -1.48
C ALA A 128 3.49 -27.02 -0.99
N GLY A 129 3.61 -26.88 0.33
CA GLY A 129 4.45 -25.87 0.95
C GLY A 129 5.94 -26.09 0.64
N PRO A 130 6.75 -25.03 0.68
CA PRO A 130 8.20 -25.13 0.53
C PRO A 130 8.78 -26.02 1.63
N GLY A 131 9.81 -26.80 1.29
CA GLY A 131 10.59 -27.52 2.29
C GLY A 131 11.29 -26.56 3.23
N THR A 132 11.43 -26.94 4.50
CA THR A 132 12.18 -26.14 5.47
C THR A 132 13.68 -26.19 5.15
N THR A 133 14.35 -25.05 5.25
CA THR A 133 15.76 -24.89 4.88
C THR A 133 16.70 -24.81 6.09
N GLY A 134 16.13 -24.62 7.29
CA GLY A 134 16.86 -24.60 8.55
C GLY A 134 16.04 -23.98 9.67
N LEU A 135 16.68 -23.81 10.82
CA LEU A 135 16.11 -23.10 11.96
C LEU A 135 16.14 -21.59 11.70
N ALA A 136 14.97 -20.97 11.69
CA ALA A 136 14.79 -19.52 11.69
C ALA A 136 14.62 -19.03 13.13
N ASN A 137 15.31 -17.94 13.46
CA ASN A 137 15.04 -17.22 14.70
C ASN A 137 13.70 -16.48 14.56
N ILE A 138 12.86 -16.58 15.58
CA ILE A 138 11.62 -15.82 15.66
C ILE A 138 11.91 -14.57 16.51
N GLY A 139 11.95 -13.40 15.88
CA GLY A 139 12.13 -12.12 16.54
C GLY A 139 10.90 -11.68 17.32
N ALA A 140 11.00 -10.59 18.07
CA ALA A 140 9.83 -9.92 18.65
C ALA A 140 9.39 -8.76 17.77
N PHE A 141 8.09 -8.57 17.61
CA PHE A 141 7.49 -7.40 16.97
C PHE A 141 6.42 -6.83 17.90
N LEU A 142 6.45 -5.51 18.14
CA LEU A 142 5.47 -4.85 18.99
C LEU A 142 4.60 -3.94 18.14
N TYR A 143 3.31 -4.22 18.11
CA TYR A 143 2.28 -3.28 17.70
C TYR A 143 1.94 -2.42 18.93
N SER A 144 2.23 -1.14 18.89
CA SER A 144 1.88 -0.17 19.92
C SER A 144 1.10 0.97 19.28
N PHE A 145 -0.22 0.94 19.43
CA PHE A 145 -1.05 2.01 18.90
C PHE A 145 -2.27 2.22 19.79
N ASP A 146 -2.71 3.47 19.83
CA ASP A 146 -3.88 3.86 20.58
C ASP A 146 -5.07 3.94 19.64
N THR A 147 -6.20 3.37 20.06
CA THR A 147 -7.42 3.28 19.26
C THR A 147 -8.10 4.62 19.08
N GLY A 148 -7.72 5.61 19.89
CA GLY A 148 -8.13 6.99 19.74
C GLY A 148 -9.64 7.17 19.57
N SER A 149 -10.48 6.26 20.09
CA SER A 149 -11.93 6.22 19.88
C SER A 149 -12.68 5.84 21.17
N LYS A 150 -13.45 6.78 21.73
CA LYS A 150 -14.36 6.49 22.84
C LYS A 150 -15.51 5.62 22.32
N GLY A 151 -15.63 4.41 22.84
CA GLY A 151 -16.76 3.51 22.57
C GLY A 151 -16.53 2.47 21.49
N PHE A 152 -15.36 2.47 20.84
CA PHE A 152 -14.93 1.39 19.94
C PHE A 152 -13.58 0.83 20.41
N PRO A 153 -13.51 0.25 21.62
CA PRO A 153 -12.30 -0.47 21.99
C PRO A 153 -12.04 -1.50 20.91
N ILE A 154 -10.81 -1.56 20.38
CA ILE A 154 -10.41 -2.71 19.59
C ILE A 154 -10.72 -3.92 20.46
N GLY A 155 -11.62 -4.75 19.97
CA GLY A 155 -12.04 -5.95 20.67
C GLY A 155 -10.83 -6.83 21.00
N PRO A 156 -11.02 -7.89 21.81
CA PRO A 156 -9.93 -8.79 22.10
C PRO A 156 -9.30 -9.27 20.79
N ILE A 157 -7.98 -9.15 20.70
CA ILE A 157 -7.21 -9.59 19.52
C ILE A 157 -7.66 -11.00 19.17
N GLY A 158 -8.24 -11.15 17.98
CA GLY A 158 -8.75 -12.42 17.50
C GLY A 158 -7.65 -13.49 17.48
N ALA A 159 -8.05 -14.76 17.48
CA ALA A 159 -7.10 -15.83 17.20
C ALA A 159 -6.52 -15.63 15.79
N ALA A 160 -5.24 -15.93 15.61
CA ALA A 160 -4.65 -15.95 14.28
C ALA A 160 -5.46 -16.90 13.38
N ALA A 161 -5.76 -16.45 12.16
CA ALA A 161 -6.54 -17.25 11.23
C ALA A 161 -5.70 -18.42 10.71
N ALA A 162 -6.37 -19.54 10.41
CA ALA A 162 -5.72 -20.66 9.73
C ALA A 162 -5.18 -20.21 8.36
N ALA A 163 -4.16 -20.92 7.89
CA ALA A 163 -3.29 -20.53 6.79
C ALA A 163 -3.93 -19.65 5.69
N ALA A 164 -3.35 -18.46 5.50
CA ALA A 164 -3.79 -17.53 4.47
C ALA A 164 -3.67 -18.18 3.08
N SER A 165 -4.77 -18.25 2.32
CA SER A 165 -4.79 -18.86 0.99
C SER A 165 -5.19 -17.84 -0.08
N GLY A 166 -4.38 -17.72 -1.14
CA GLY A 166 -4.62 -16.80 -2.26
C GLY A 166 -4.69 -17.46 -3.64
N ALA A 167 -4.79 -18.79 -3.72
CA ALA A 167 -4.57 -19.54 -4.96
C ALA A 167 -5.50 -19.17 -6.15
N ALA A 168 -6.63 -18.49 -5.93
CA ALA A 168 -7.53 -18.03 -7.02
C ALA A 168 -7.20 -16.61 -7.56
N ALA A 169 -6.14 -15.96 -7.08
CA ALA A 169 -5.85 -14.53 -7.27
C ALA A 169 -5.52 -14.02 -8.70
N ALA A 170 -5.23 -14.87 -9.69
CA ALA A 170 -4.71 -14.37 -10.97
C ALA A 170 -5.77 -13.84 -11.95
N ALA A 171 -7.05 -14.22 -11.81
CA ALA A 171 -8.04 -13.94 -12.86
C ALA A 171 -8.96 -12.75 -12.58
N ALA A 172 -9.18 -12.39 -11.31
CA ALA A 172 -10.26 -11.50 -10.92
C ALA A 172 -9.84 -10.01 -10.79
N GLY A 173 -8.53 -9.76 -10.72
CA GLY A 173 -7.93 -8.44 -10.93
C GLY A 173 -7.28 -7.83 -9.68
N THR A 174 -6.43 -6.84 -9.94
CA THR A 174 -5.65 -6.13 -8.92
C THR A 174 -5.70 -4.63 -9.13
N ALA A 175 -5.36 -3.88 -8.08
CA ALA A 175 -5.07 -2.46 -8.13
C ALA A 175 -3.94 -2.13 -7.15
N THR A 176 -3.11 -1.14 -7.48
CA THR A 176 -1.97 -0.70 -6.66
C THR A 176 -1.77 0.79 -6.79
N HIS A 177 -1.35 1.45 -5.72
CA HIS A 177 -0.94 2.85 -5.76
C HIS A 177 0.57 2.98 -5.79
N LYS A 178 1.16 3.16 -6.96
CA LYS A 178 2.61 3.35 -7.06
C LYS A 178 3.09 4.60 -6.28
N ASP A 179 4.26 4.49 -5.65
CA ASP A 179 4.94 5.56 -4.91
C ASP A 179 4.07 6.13 -3.77
N PHE A 180 3.31 5.26 -3.09
CA PHE A 180 2.42 5.67 -1.99
C PHE A 180 3.22 6.04 -0.73
N PRO A 181 2.99 7.23 -0.14
CA PRO A 181 3.69 7.63 1.08
C PRO A 181 3.19 6.83 2.29
N ASN A 182 4.10 6.50 3.20
CA ASN A 182 3.76 5.99 4.51
C ASN A 182 4.60 6.76 5.54
N GLN A 183 3.95 7.51 6.42
CA GLN A 183 4.59 8.42 7.37
C GLN A 183 4.25 8.01 8.80
N GLU A 184 5.16 8.30 9.73
CA GLU A 184 4.91 8.13 11.15
C GLU A 184 3.72 8.99 11.58
N SER A 185 2.95 8.47 12.52
CA SER A 185 1.76 9.11 13.05
C SER A 185 2.03 9.71 14.43
N SER A 186 1.26 10.73 14.79
CA SER A 186 1.17 11.14 16.19
C SER A 186 0.39 10.11 17.02
N LYS A 187 0.46 10.22 18.35
CA LYS A 187 -0.38 9.41 19.24
C LYS A 187 -1.87 9.61 18.90
N ASN A 188 -2.63 8.51 18.74
CA ASN A 188 -4.01 8.50 18.22
C ASN A 188 -4.17 9.03 16.78
N GLY A 189 -3.08 9.12 16.03
CA GLY A 189 -3.00 9.81 14.74
C GLY A 189 -3.32 8.96 13.51
N CYS A 190 -3.97 7.80 13.65
CA CYS A 190 -4.24 6.90 12.52
C CYS A 190 -4.99 7.58 11.36
N ALA A 191 -6.13 8.21 11.66
CA ALA A 191 -6.95 8.94 10.70
C ALA A 191 -6.25 10.07 9.96
N PRO A 192 -5.70 11.10 10.62
CA PRO A 192 -5.01 12.17 9.92
C PRO A 192 -3.80 11.65 9.14
N THR A 193 -3.17 10.55 9.59
CA THR A 193 -2.06 9.93 8.87
C THR A 193 -2.51 9.24 7.60
N ALA A 194 -3.56 8.43 7.65
CA ALA A 194 -4.16 7.79 6.48
C ALA A 194 -4.59 8.87 5.46
N VAL A 195 -5.38 9.85 5.89
CA VAL A 195 -5.85 10.96 5.03
C VAL A 195 -4.70 11.77 4.46
N SER A 196 -3.65 12.03 5.24
CA SER A 196 -2.48 12.76 4.75
C SER A 196 -1.72 11.95 3.68
N ASN A 197 -1.57 10.64 3.87
CA ASN A 197 -0.91 9.78 2.88
C ASN A 197 -1.70 9.78 1.56
N SER A 198 -3.01 9.58 1.64
CA SER A 198 -3.96 9.58 0.53
C SER A 198 -3.93 10.88 -0.27
N LEU A 199 -4.06 12.02 0.41
CA LEU A 199 -4.06 13.34 -0.23
C LEU A 199 -2.69 13.69 -0.86
N LYS A 200 -1.58 13.28 -0.23
CA LYS A 200 -0.23 13.45 -0.80
C LYS A 200 -0.07 12.62 -2.07
N TRP A 201 -0.55 11.38 -2.07
CA TRP A 201 -0.53 10.53 -3.25
C TRP A 201 -1.40 11.12 -4.38
N LEU A 202 -2.66 11.44 -4.11
CA LEU A 202 -3.56 12.05 -5.10
C LEU A 202 -3.00 13.35 -5.67
N LYS A 203 -2.42 14.20 -4.81
CA LYS A 203 -1.74 15.43 -5.25
C LYS A 203 -0.63 15.12 -6.24
N ALA A 204 0.25 14.16 -5.93
CA ALA A 204 1.35 13.80 -6.79
C ALA A 204 0.87 13.22 -8.12
N GLN A 205 -0.09 12.28 -8.10
CA GLN A 205 -0.60 11.62 -9.30
C GLN A 205 -1.37 12.56 -10.22
N ASN A 206 -2.13 13.51 -9.66
CA ASN A 206 -3.02 14.39 -10.42
C ASN A 206 -2.47 15.81 -10.58
N SER A 207 -1.24 16.08 -10.12
CA SER A 207 -0.61 17.41 -10.14
C SER A 207 -1.50 18.50 -9.52
N LEU A 208 -2.14 18.19 -8.39
CA LEU A 208 -3.09 19.10 -7.75
C LEU A 208 -2.35 20.32 -7.17
N GLY A 209 -2.95 21.50 -7.36
CA GLY A 209 -2.42 22.77 -6.85
C GLY A 209 -2.55 22.97 -5.33
N ILE A 210 -2.69 21.89 -4.56
CA ILE A 210 -2.92 21.94 -3.11
C ILE A 210 -1.57 22.16 -2.39
N PRO A 211 -1.38 23.23 -1.59
CA PRO A 211 -0.17 23.43 -0.80
C PRO A 211 0.12 22.28 0.18
N ASP A 212 1.39 21.87 0.33
CA ASP A 212 1.78 20.76 1.22
C ASP A 212 1.36 21.00 2.69
N GLY A 213 1.36 22.26 3.13
CA GLY A 213 0.91 22.62 4.47
C GLY A 213 -0.54 22.24 4.75
N GLN A 214 -1.42 22.24 3.74
CA GLN A 214 -2.85 21.92 3.88
C GLN A 214 -3.13 20.40 3.93
N ILE A 215 -2.19 19.57 3.52
CA ILE A 215 -2.31 18.10 3.56
C ILE A 215 -1.29 17.48 4.50
N SER A 216 -0.70 18.30 5.37
CA SER A 216 0.20 17.88 6.43
C SER A 216 -0.58 17.25 7.59
N LEU A 217 0.09 16.41 8.38
CA LEU A 217 -0.50 15.81 9.58
C LEU A 217 -1.10 16.87 10.50
N GLY A 218 -0.35 17.92 10.86
CA GLY A 218 -0.84 18.95 11.77
C GLY A 218 -2.07 19.71 11.26
N ALA A 219 -2.18 19.94 9.94
CA ALA A 219 -3.37 20.54 9.35
C ALA A 219 -4.58 19.60 9.43
N LEU A 220 -4.38 18.31 9.15
CA LEU A 220 -5.45 17.32 9.18
C LEU A 220 -5.87 16.94 10.60
N GLU A 221 -4.95 16.93 11.57
CA GLU A 221 -5.29 16.79 12.99
C GLU A 221 -6.21 17.92 13.47
N THR A 222 -6.02 19.13 12.93
CA THR A 222 -6.90 20.28 13.22
C THR A 222 -8.24 20.13 12.50
N ALA A 223 -8.21 19.69 11.24
CA ALA A 223 -9.40 19.62 10.38
C ALA A 223 -10.36 18.48 10.74
N LEU A 224 -9.84 17.35 11.20
CA LEU A 224 -10.64 16.15 11.50
C LEU A 224 -11.27 16.17 12.90
N GLU A 225 -11.08 17.25 13.66
CA GLU A 225 -11.65 17.54 14.98
C GLU A 225 -11.42 16.43 16.04
N LYS A 226 -10.96 16.82 17.22
CA LYS A 226 -10.86 15.92 18.38
C LYS A 226 -11.95 16.25 19.38
N ASP A 227 -12.44 15.24 20.09
CA ASP A 227 -13.28 15.46 21.28
C ASP A 227 -12.43 15.99 22.46
N ASP A 228 -13.10 16.22 23.60
CA ASP A 228 -12.48 16.77 24.82
C ASP A 228 -11.38 15.87 25.41
N ASP A 229 -11.29 14.60 24.99
CA ASP A 229 -10.29 13.63 25.43
C ASP A 229 -9.14 13.47 24.42
N GLY A 230 -9.15 14.27 23.35
CA GLY A 230 -8.12 14.24 22.32
C GLY A 230 -8.29 13.11 21.31
N VAL A 231 -9.48 12.51 21.25
CA VAL A 231 -9.87 11.37 20.42
C VAL A 231 -10.58 11.89 19.17
N PHE A 232 -10.28 11.32 18.00
CA PHE A 232 -10.91 11.78 16.75
C PHE A 232 -12.37 11.33 16.65
N ILE A 233 -13.22 12.15 16.04
CA ILE A 233 -14.67 11.94 16.00
C ILE A 233 -15.02 10.95 14.86
N PHE A 234 -15.04 9.64 15.17
CA PHE A 234 -15.18 8.53 14.22
C PHE A 234 -16.59 7.96 13.97
N GLY A 235 -17.62 8.47 14.65
CA GLY A 235 -19.00 7.95 14.53
C GLY A 235 -19.58 8.02 13.11
N ASP A 236 -20.82 7.54 12.91
CA ASP A 236 -21.41 7.11 11.63
C ASP A 236 -21.17 7.99 10.39
N HIS A 237 -20.91 9.29 10.51
CA HIS A 237 -20.52 10.16 9.40
C HIS A 237 -19.43 11.20 9.72
N GLY A 238 -18.75 11.10 10.87
CA GLY A 238 -17.88 12.16 11.43
C GLY A 238 -16.66 12.49 10.58
N ILE A 239 -15.74 11.53 10.41
CA ILE A 239 -14.50 11.76 9.65
C ILE A 239 -14.77 12.10 8.18
N VAL A 240 -15.73 11.42 7.55
CA VAL A 240 -16.08 11.63 6.13
C VAL A 240 -16.64 13.04 5.92
N ALA A 241 -17.58 13.48 6.77
CA ALA A 241 -18.16 14.81 6.66
C ALA A 241 -17.14 15.91 6.97
N LEU A 242 -16.31 15.73 8.00
CA LEU A 242 -15.25 16.68 8.36
C LEU A 242 -14.20 16.79 7.26
N LYS A 243 -13.77 15.65 6.72
CA LYS A 243 -12.86 15.57 5.57
C LYS A 243 -13.45 16.26 4.34
N GLN A 244 -14.70 15.97 3.98
CA GLN A 244 -15.37 16.61 2.85
C GLN A 244 -15.48 18.14 3.05
N LYS A 245 -15.91 18.59 4.23
CA LYS A 245 -15.94 20.01 4.59
C LYS A 245 -14.56 20.66 4.49
N TYR A 246 -13.51 19.95 4.91
CA TYR A 246 -12.14 20.44 4.81
C TYR A 246 -11.69 20.57 3.35
N MET A 247 -11.95 19.56 2.52
CA MET A 247 -11.64 19.58 1.08
C MET A 247 -12.32 20.75 0.35
N GLU A 248 -13.57 21.02 0.68
CA GLU A 248 -14.31 22.19 0.20
C GLU A 248 -13.67 23.50 0.66
N SER A 249 -13.27 23.59 1.94
CA SER A 249 -12.68 24.80 2.51
C SER A 249 -11.34 25.20 1.86
N ILE A 250 -10.55 24.21 1.42
CA ILE A 250 -9.28 24.46 0.72
C ILE A 250 -9.43 24.52 -0.80
N GLY A 251 -10.65 24.33 -1.33
CA GLY A 251 -10.94 24.37 -2.76
C GLY A 251 -10.21 23.29 -3.55
N SER A 252 -9.94 22.12 -2.96
CA SER A 252 -9.21 21.03 -3.63
C SER A 252 -10.00 20.42 -4.79
N GLY A 253 -11.33 20.53 -4.74
CA GLY A 253 -12.25 19.85 -5.63
C GLY A 253 -12.37 18.34 -5.36
N ILE A 254 -11.56 17.78 -4.46
CA ILE A 254 -11.62 16.36 -4.10
C ILE A 254 -12.98 16.09 -3.45
N THR A 255 -13.64 15.01 -3.89
CA THR A 255 -14.90 14.54 -3.32
C THR A 255 -14.70 13.23 -2.61
N THR A 256 -15.40 13.07 -1.49
CA THR A 256 -15.34 11.87 -0.65
C THR A 256 -16.64 11.09 -0.73
N THR A 257 -16.55 9.78 -0.95
CA THR A 257 -17.69 8.84 -0.84
C THR A 257 -17.31 7.67 0.05
N THR A 258 -18.27 6.83 0.43
CA THR A 258 -17.99 5.59 1.18
C THR A 258 -18.52 4.36 0.47
N SER A 259 -17.92 3.21 0.76
CA SER A 259 -18.39 1.90 0.30
C SER A 259 -18.06 0.81 1.31
N VAL A 260 -18.89 -0.23 1.38
CA VAL A 260 -18.56 -1.53 2.01
C VAL A 260 -18.47 -2.66 0.97
N ASP A 261 -18.70 -2.32 -0.31
CA ASP A 261 -18.67 -3.25 -1.43
C ASP A 261 -17.26 -3.32 -2.02
N TRP A 262 -16.59 -4.45 -1.83
CA TRP A 262 -15.22 -4.68 -2.28
C TRP A 262 -15.01 -4.61 -3.79
N PRO A 263 -15.92 -5.11 -4.65
CA PRO A 263 -15.87 -4.83 -6.08
C PRO A 263 -15.81 -3.33 -6.39
N THR A 264 -16.66 -2.51 -5.74
CA THR A 264 -16.65 -1.05 -5.90
C THR A 264 -15.34 -0.43 -5.40
N ILE A 265 -14.81 -0.89 -4.26
CA ILE A 265 -13.52 -0.42 -3.70
C ILE A 265 -12.36 -0.73 -4.66
N LEU A 266 -12.27 -1.98 -5.15
CA LEU A 266 -11.26 -2.39 -6.12
C LEU A 266 -11.38 -1.59 -7.42
N GLN A 267 -12.59 -1.38 -7.92
CA GLN A 267 -12.81 -0.58 -9.13
C GLN A 267 -12.39 0.88 -8.92
N ALA A 268 -12.69 1.48 -7.77
CA ALA A 268 -12.26 2.83 -7.44
C ALA A 268 -10.72 2.97 -7.51
N MET A 269 -9.98 2.03 -6.92
CA MET A 269 -8.51 2.04 -7.02
C MET A 269 -8.02 1.87 -8.47
N LYS A 270 -8.67 1.03 -9.28
CA LYS A 270 -8.36 0.89 -10.72
C LYS A 270 -8.60 2.19 -11.49
N ASP A 271 -9.60 2.97 -11.08
CA ASP A 271 -9.93 4.27 -11.66
C ASP A 271 -8.99 5.40 -11.18
N GLY A 272 -7.92 5.08 -10.44
CA GLY A 272 -6.94 6.04 -9.95
C GLY A 272 -7.42 6.85 -8.74
N LYS A 273 -8.46 6.38 -8.06
CA LYS A 273 -8.94 6.96 -6.80
C LYS A 273 -8.14 6.41 -5.63
N ASP A 274 -8.13 7.16 -4.54
CA ASP A 274 -7.56 6.71 -3.29
C ASP A 274 -8.61 6.03 -2.39
N VAL A 275 -8.15 5.11 -1.53
CA VAL A 275 -8.99 4.37 -0.59
C VAL A 275 -8.33 4.33 0.80
N GLU A 276 -9.11 4.71 1.80
CA GLU A 276 -8.81 4.45 3.22
C GLU A 276 -9.83 3.46 3.78
N LEU A 277 -9.46 2.70 4.81
CA LEU A 277 -10.39 1.81 5.53
C LEU A 277 -10.56 2.30 6.96
N GLU A 278 -11.81 2.35 7.42
CA GLU A 278 -12.13 2.49 8.83
C GLU A 278 -12.46 1.13 9.44
N CYS A 279 -11.62 0.69 10.38
CA CYS A 279 -11.58 -0.67 10.87
C CYS A 279 -11.72 -0.71 12.40
N GLN A 280 -12.92 -0.37 12.89
CA GLN A 280 -13.27 -0.43 14.32
C GLN A 280 -12.26 0.30 15.23
N GLY A 281 -12.05 1.59 14.98
CA GLY A 281 -11.17 2.43 15.82
C GLY A 281 -9.74 2.55 15.29
N HIS A 282 -9.47 2.11 14.06
CA HIS A 282 -8.19 2.36 13.41
C HIS A 282 -8.40 2.61 11.92
N THR A 283 -7.90 3.74 11.44
CA THR A 283 -7.96 4.11 10.01
C THR A 283 -6.63 3.80 9.34
N VAL A 284 -6.67 3.18 8.17
CA VAL A 284 -5.47 2.85 7.37
C VAL A 284 -5.65 3.26 5.91
N ALA A 285 -4.55 3.53 5.22
CA ALA A 285 -4.57 3.77 3.78
C ALA A 285 -4.35 2.46 3.02
N VAL A 286 -5.07 2.24 1.93
CA VAL A 286 -4.95 1.03 1.10
C VAL A 286 -3.98 1.27 -0.03
N THR A 287 -2.91 0.50 -0.10
CA THR A 287 -1.90 0.64 -1.15
C THR A 287 -2.01 -0.40 -2.25
N GLY A 288 -2.75 -1.48 -2.00
CA GLY A 288 -3.00 -2.51 -3.00
C GLY A 288 -4.18 -3.41 -2.65
N VAL A 289 -4.90 -3.86 -3.66
CA VAL A 289 -6.00 -4.83 -3.52
C VAL A 289 -5.85 -5.91 -4.58
N THR A 290 -6.06 -7.16 -4.18
CA THR A 290 -6.15 -8.33 -5.05
C THR A 290 -7.45 -9.05 -4.78
N ASP A 291 -8.27 -9.26 -5.82
CA ASP A 291 -9.40 -10.18 -5.72
C ASP A 291 -8.87 -11.62 -5.72
N LEU A 292 -9.04 -12.31 -4.58
CA LEU A 292 -8.59 -13.68 -4.37
C LEU A 292 -9.62 -14.70 -4.85
N GLY A 293 -10.76 -14.25 -5.38
CA GLY A 293 -11.91 -15.09 -5.74
C GLY A 293 -12.74 -15.52 -4.53
N GLY A 294 -13.93 -16.05 -4.80
CA GLY A 294 -14.81 -16.59 -3.75
C GLY A 294 -15.28 -15.58 -2.71
N GLY A 295 -15.26 -14.28 -3.04
CA GLY A 295 -15.60 -13.21 -2.10
C GLY A 295 -14.45 -12.82 -1.16
N LYS A 296 -13.21 -13.23 -1.43
CA LYS A 296 -12.05 -12.85 -0.62
C LYS A 296 -11.18 -11.82 -1.32
N TYR A 297 -10.64 -10.87 -0.56
CA TYR A 297 -9.77 -9.81 -1.07
C TYR A 297 -8.50 -9.73 -0.22
N GLY A 298 -7.34 -9.78 -0.85
CA GLY A 298 -6.06 -9.49 -0.22
C GLY A 298 -5.78 -8.00 -0.31
N VAL A 299 -5.49 -7.35 0.81
CA VAL A 299 -5.44 -5.90 0.95
C VAL A 299 -4.11 -5.51 1.58
N ASP A 300 -3.31 -4.72 0.88
CA ASP A 300 -2.11 -4.09 1.43
C ASP A 300 -2.51 -2.77 2.09
N ILE A 301 -2.26 -2.66 3.39
CA ILE A 301 -2.57 -1.48 4.20
C ILE A 301 -1.28 -0.82 4.67
N ALA A 302 -1.13 0.48 4.37
CA ALA A 302 -0.06 1.31 4.91
C ALA A 302 -0.53 1.97 6.20
N HIS A 303 0.20 1.71 7.28
CA HIS A 303 -0.09 2.27 8.59
C HIS A 303 1.17 2.34 9.46
N ASP A 304 1.03 3.03 10.58
CA ASP A 304 2.04 3.13 11.63
C ASP A 304 1.63 2.23 12.81
N THR A 305 2.50 1.28 13.13
CA THR A 305 2.34 0.32 14.23
C THR A 305 2.91 0.82 15.55
N LYS A 306 3.51 2.02 15.60
CA LYS A 306 4.11 2.63 16.80
C LYS A 306 3.72 4.10 16.92
N GLN A 307 2.43 4.36 17.08
CA GLN A 307 1.91 5.73 17.04
C GLN A 307 2.54 6.62 18.11
N GLY A 308 3.05 7.79 17.70
CA GLY A 308 3.75 8.72 18.59
C GLY A 308 5.22 8.36 18.83
N GLU A 309 5.71 7.27 18.25
CA GLU A 309 7.13 6.88 18.24
C GLU A 309 7.65 6.81 16.79
N ALA A 310 8.96 6.57 16.63
CA ALA A 310 9.56 6.44 15.31
C ALA A 310 9.77 4.97 14.92
N GLY A 311 9.73 4.69 13.62
CA GLY A 311 10.03 3.38 13.04
C GLY A 311 8.87 2.40 13.11
N GLY A 312 7.63 2.88 13.11
CA GLY A 312 6.43 2.05 13.13
C GLY A 312 5.76 1.88 11.77
N THR A 313 6.14 2.65 10.74
CA THR A 313 5.54 2.57 9.40
C THR A 313 5.79 1.21 8.73
N ILE A 314 4.71 0.49 8.38
CA ILE A 314 4.76 -0.75 7.62
C ILE A 314 3.67 -0.80 6.53
N VAL A 315 3.85 -1.71 5.58
CA VAL A 315 2.75 -2.20 4.73
C VAL A 315 2.45 -3.63 5.15
N GLU A 316 1.24 -3.87 5.63
CA GLU A 316 0.76 -5.18 6.06
C GLU A 316 -0.26 -5.71 5.05
N ARG A 317 -0.18 -6.99 4.69
CA ARG A 317 -1.20 -7.66 3.88
C ARG A 317 -2.20 -8.35 4.80
N VAL A 318 -3.46 -7.97 4.68
CA VAL A 318 -4.61 -8.61 5.36
C VAL A 318 -5.56 -9.21 4.33
N THR A 319 -6.44 -10.11 4.76
CA THR A 319 -7.50 -10.66 3.90
C THR A 319 -8.86 -10.21 4.41
N PHE A 320 -9.76 -9.78 3.53
CA PHE A 320 -11.18 -9.59 3.88
C PHE A 320 -12.03 -10.67 3.21
N ASP A 321 -12.94 -11.28 3.96
CA ASP A 321 -13.91 -12.26 3.47
C ASP A 321 -15.32 -11.65 3.47
N THR A 322 -15.90 -11.42 2.29
CA THR A 322 -17.25 -10.84 2.15
C THR A 322 -18.36 -11.77 2.63
N GLY A 323 -18.10 -13.08 2.69
CA GLY A 323 -19.06 -14.06 3.20
C GLY A 323 -19.21 -13.98 4.72
N THR A 324 -18.13 -13.68 5.45
CA THR A 324 -18.17 -13.47 6.90
C THR A 324 -18.29 -11.99 7.29
N GLY A 325 -17.96 -11.08 6.37
CA GLY A 325 -17.88 -9.64 6.62
C GLY A 325 -16.71 -9.25 7.52
N LYS A 326 -15.65 -10.08 7.58
CA LYS A 326 -14.55 -9.92 8.53
C LYS A 326 -13.19 -9.97 7.85
N PHE A 327 -12.22 -9.33 8.50
CA PHE A 327 -10.82 -9.52 8.20
C PHE A 327 -10.30 -10.83 8.78
N GLU A 328 -9.43 -11.49 8.02
CA GLU A 328 -8.70 -12.71 8.31
C GLU A 328 -7.21 -12.44 8.05
N ASN A 329 -6.33 -13.18 8.71
CA ASN A 329 -4.88 -13.09 8.47
C ASN A 329 -4.32 -11.66 8.59
N GLY A 330 -4.93 -10.83 9.43
CA GLY A 330 -4.37 -9.59 9.94
C GLY A 330 -3.80 -9.79 11.34
N THR A 331 -2.93 -8.91 11.81
CA THR A 331 -2.46 -8.96 13.21
C THR A 331 -3.54 -8.47 14.18
N TRP A 332 -3.78 -7.16 14.22
CA TRP A 332 -4.73 -6.53 15.13
C TRP A 332 -6.17 -6.56 14.62
N ILE A 333 -6.37 -6.64 13.30
CA ILE A 333 -7.68 -6.53 12.65
C ILE A 333 -8.38 -7.88 12.47
N THR A 334 -7.73 -9.01 12.76
CA THR A 334 -8.36 -10.34 12.57
C THR A 334 -9.63 -10.49 13.40
N GLY A 335 -10.71 -10.89 12.74
CA GLY A 335 -12.03 -11.08 13.35
C GLY A 335 -12.89 -9.81 13.40
N HIS A 336 -12.32 -8.64 13.08
CA HIS A 336 -13.01 -7.37 13.02
C HIS A 336 -13.67 -7.17 11.64
N GLY A 337 -14.75 -6.38 11.62
CA GLY A 337 -15.43 -6.01 10.37
C GLY A 337 -14.88 -4.73 9.75
N LEU A 338 -15.23 -4.49 8.50
CA LEU A 338 -15.06 -3.19 7.85
C LEU A 338 -16.26 -2.31 8.23
N ASN A 339 -16.01 -1.12 8.81
CA ASN A 339 -17.09 -0.15 9.02
C ASN A 339 -17.47 0.45 7.66
N TYR A 340 -16.48 0.98 6.96
CA TYR A 340 -16.58 1.48 5.59
C TYR A 340 -15.18 1.77 5.04
N ALA A 341 -15.06 1.75 3.72
CA ALA A 341 -13.97 2.35 3.00
C ALA A 341 -14.31 3.79 2.63
N VAL A 342 -13.36 4.71 2.77
CA VAL A 342 -13.45 6.10 2.30
C VAL A 342 -12.78 6.17 0.93
N ILE A 343 -13.51 6.61 -0.08
CA ILE A 343 -13.02 6.71 -1.47
C ILE A 343 -12.89 8.18 -1.83
N GLU A 344 -11.67 8.59 -2.18
CA GLU A 344 -11.38 9.95 -2.61
C GLU A 344 -11.27 10.04 -4.14
N SER A 345 -12.05 10.94 -4.73
CA SER A 345 -12.04 11.18 -6.17
C SER A 345 -11.56 12.60 -6.47
N VAL A 346 -10.62 12.73 -7.41
CA VAL A 346 -10.26 14.01 -8.01
C VAL A 346 -11.27 14.32 -9.12
N PRO A 347 -11.71 15.58 -9.30
CA PRO A 347 -12.53 15.95 -10.44
C PRO A 347 -11.84 15.61 -11.75
N GLU A 348 -12.55 14.91 -12.63
CA GLU A 348 -12.11 14.76 -14.01
C GLU A 348 -11.79 16.14 -14.59
N PRO A 349 -10.61 16.35 -15.21
CA PRO A 349 -10.30 17.61 -15.84
C PRO A 349 -11.40 17.89 -16.86
N THR A 350 -12.19 18.94 -16.59
CA THR A 350 -13.34 19.27 -17.45
C THR A 350 -12.89 19.27 -18.90
N SER A 351 -13.65 18.65 -19.78
CA SER A 351 -13.32 18.45 -21.20
C SER A 351 -12.90 19.75 -21.91
N MET A 352 -13.30 20.91 -21.40
CA MET A 352 -12.87 22.25 -21.81
C MET A 352 -11.37 22.53 -21.60
N ALA A 353 -10.77 22.10 -20.48
CA ALA A 353 -9.33 22.26 -20.23
C ALA A 353 -8.49 21.37 -21.15
N ALA A 354 -8.91 20.12 -21.35
CA ALA A 354 -8.30 19.21 -22.32
C ALA A 354 -8.45 19.74 -23.76
N MET A 355 -9.61 20.30 -24.11
CA MET A 355 -9.85 20.94 -25.41
C MET A 355 -9.01 22.21 -25.59
N ALA A 356 -8.86 23.04 -24.56
CA ALA A 356 -8.02 24.24 -24.60
C ALA A 356 -6.53 23.90 -24.82
N LEU A 357 -6.01 22.88 -24.13
CA LEU A 357 -4.65 22.37 -24.36
C LEU A 357 -4.49 21.78 -25.76
N GLY A 358 -5.49 21.03 -26.24
CA GLY A 358 -5.53 20.52 -27.62
C GLY A 358 -5.51 21.64 -28.67
N LEU A 359 -6.30 22.70 -28.47
CA LEU A 359 -6.35 23.88 -29.35
C LEU A 359 -5.05 24.68 -29.32
N ALA A 360 -4.41 24.85 -28.15
CA ALA A 360 -3.11 25.51 -28.04
C ALA A 360 -1.98 24.71 -28.73
N ALA A 361 -2.00 23.38 -28.63
CA ALA A 361 -1.07 22.50 -29.34
C ALA A 361 -1.28 22.56 -30.87
N LEU A 362 -2.53 22.61 -31.33
CA LEU A 362 -2.86 22.79 -32.76
C LEU A 362 -2.44 24.17 -33.28
N ALA A 363 -2.69 25.24 -32.53
CA ALA A 363 -2.30 26.60 -32.90
C ALA A 363 -0.78 26.79 -32.98
N SER A 364 -0.02 26.21 -32.05
CA SER A 364 1.45 26.25 -32.05
C SER A 364 2.07 25.45 -33.19
N ARG A 365 1.48 24.30 -33.58
CA ARG A 365 1.90 23.56 -34.79
C ARG A 365 1.65 24.36 -36.07
N ARG A 366 0.56 25.12 -36.14
CA ARG A 366 0.23 25.94 -37.33
C ARG A 366 1.22 27.08 -37.53
N ARG A 367 1.70 27.71 -36.45
CA ARG A 367 2.72 28.78 -36.49
C ARG A 367 4.13 28.30 -36.87
N ARG A 368 4.45 27.01 -36.72
CA ARG A 368 5.76 26.46 -37.15
C ARG A 368 5.82 26.10 -38.63
N LYS A 369 4.68 26.06 -39.32
CA LYS A 369 4.59 25.71 -40.75
C LYS A 369 4.37 26.92 -41.66
N ALA A 370 4.16 28.10 -41.09
CA ALA A 370 4.09 29.38 -41.80
C ALA A 370 5.44 30.08 -41.68
#